data_AF-A0AAV5JZW3-F1
#
_entry.id   AF-A0AAV5JZW3-F1
#
_cell.length_a   1.000
_cell.length_b   1.000
_cell.length_c   1.000
_cell.angle_alpha   90.00
_cell.angle_beta   90.00
_cell.angle_gamma   90.00
#
_symmetry.space_group_name_H-M   'P 1'
#
loop_
_entity.id
_entity.type
_entity.pdbx_description
1 polymer ?
#
loop_
_entity_poly.entity_id
_entity_poly.type
_entity_poly.pdbx_seq_one_letter_code
_entity_poly.pdbx_strand_id
1 'polypeptide(L)'
;MNLLSLTTFLISLLHVLLPSTTAAPYNATDIIVLNCGASSTTTSLDGRKWEADLLFKYSPFNDKNASFPSNASSEHPSVPMVPYFSGRIIFKELIN
;
A
#
# COMPACT_ATOMS: atom_id res chain seq x y z
N MET A 1 13.17 13.52 51.18
CA MET A 1 13.14 14.01 49.78
C MET A 1 13.01 15.52 49.83
N ASN A 2 13.98 16.28 49.32
CA ASN A 2 13.88 17.74 49.26
C ASN A 2 12.76 18.10 48.27
N LEU A 3 11.96 19.12 48.57
CA LEU A 3 10.91 19.66 47.70
C LEU A 3 11.44 19.89 46.28
N LEU A 4 12.67 20.40 46.15
CA LEU A 4 13.32 20.60 44.85
C LEU A 4 13.51 19.28 44.07
N SER A 5 13.96 18.22 44.76
CA SER A 5 14.15 16.90 44.16
C SER A 5 12.83 16.23 43.76
N LEU A 6 11.75 16.50 44.49
CA LEU A 6 10.42 16.00 44.13
C LEU A 6 9.87 16.74 42.92
N THR A 7 10.05 18.07 42.85
CA THR A 7 9.61 18.86 41.70
C THR A 7 10.32 18.48 40.41
N THR A 8 11.64 18.25 40.44
CA THR A 8 12.39 17.84 39.24
C THR A 8 11.98 16.44 38.76
N PHE A 9 11.72 15.51 39.68
CA PHE A 9 11.24 14.17 39.34
C PHE A 9 9.85 14.21 38.68
N LEU A 10 8.92 14.98 39.23
CA LEU A 10 7.57 15.15 38.66
C LEU A 10 7.61 15.80 37.27
N ILE A 11 8.48 16.79 37.07
CA ILE A 11 8.65 17.45 35.76
C ILE A 11 9.23 16.46 34.73
N SER A 12 10.24 15.67 35.10
CA SER A 12 10.82 14.64 34.21
C SER A 12 9.78 13.60 33.82
N LEU A 13 8.99 13.13 34.78
CA LEU A 13 7.90 12.18 34.54
C LEU A 13 6.86 12.77 33.58
N LEU A 14 6.47 14.03 33.77
CA LEU A 14 5.53 14.74 32.88
C LEU A 14 6.05 14.82 31.43
N HIS A 15 7.35 15.05 31.22
CA HIS A 15 7.94 15.11 29.86
C HIS A 15 7.96 13.74 29.17
N VAL A 16 8.09 12.64 29.92
CA VAL A 16 8.06 11.27 29.36
C VAL A 16 6.62 10.83 29.04
N LEU A 17 5.63 11.31 29.79
CA LEU A 17 4.21 11.00 29.57
C LEU A 17 3.54 11.88 28.50
N LEU A 18 4.15 13.00 28.12
CA LEU A 18 3.67 13.80 27.01
C LEU A 18 3.97 13.06 25.69
N PRO A 19 2.96 12.77 24.86
CA PRO A 19 3.20 12.18 23.55
C PRO A 19 4.11 13.13 22.76
N SER A 20 5.23 12.61 22.26
CA SER A 20 6.03 13.32 21.28
C SER A 20 5.11 13.67 20.11
N THR A 21 5.21 14.90 19.60
CA THR A 21 4.48 15.32 18.41
C THR A 21 5.03 14.55 17.23
N THR A 22 4.55 13.32 17.05
CA THR A 22 4.79 12.54 15.83
C THR A 22 4.23 13.37 14.69
N ALA A 23 5.05 13.59 13.66
CA ALA A 23 4.57 14.23 12.44
C ALA A 23 3.28 13.54 12.00
N ALA A 24 2.29 14.34 11.57
CA ALA A 24 1.06 13.78 11.02
C ALA A 24 1.42 12.81 9.88
N PRO A 25 0.69 11.69 9.73
CA PRO A 25 0.89 10.79 8.61
C PRO A 25 0.87 11.57 7.29
N TYR A 26 1.76 11.19 6.37
CA TYR A 26 1.79 11.80 5.04
C TYR A 26 0.44 11.62 4.35
N ASN A 27 -0.16 12.74 3.92
CA ASN A 27 -1.38 12.74 3.13
C ASN A 27 -1.00 12.90 1.66
N ALA A 28 -1.04 11.80 0.91
CA ALA A 28 -0.75 11.81 -0.52
C ALA A 28 -1.83 12.60 -1.28
N THR A 29 -1.44 13.42 -2.25
CA THR A 29 -2.38 14.13 -3.13
C THR A 29 -3.23 13.15 -3.94
N ASP A 30 -2.61 12.06 -4.40
CA ASP A 30 -3.26 10.97 -5.13
C ASP A 30 -2.72 9.62 -4.63
N ILE A 31 -3.61 8.63 -4.53
CA ILE A 31 -3.25 7.25 -4.19
C ILE A 31 -3.56 6.37 -5.40
N ILE A 32 -2.52 5.97 -6.11
CA ILE A 32 -2.64 5.07 -7.27
C ILE A 32 -2.22 3.67 -6.82
N VAL A 33 -3.17 2.74 -6.82
CA VAL A 33 -2.96 1.34 -6.46
C VAL A 33 -3.59 0.43 -7.51
N LEU A 34 -2.76 -0.37 -8.15
CA LEU A 34 -3.12 -1.17 -9.34
C LEU A 34 -2.99 -2.66 -9.07
N ASN A 35 -4.07 -3.40 -9.35
CA ASN A 35 -4.06 -4.85 -9.36
C ASN A 35 -3.82 -5.34 -10.79
N CYS A 36 -2.56 -5.63 -11.11
CA CYS A 36 -2.16 -6.03 -12.45
C CYS A 36 -2.78 -7.38 -12.85
N GLY A 37 -3.23 -7.50 -14.09
CA GLY A 37 -3.89 -8.70 -14.61
C GLY A 37 -5.32 -8.92 -14.12
N ALA A 38 -5.82 -8.10 -13.18
CA ALA A 38 -7.22 -8.14 -12.77
C ALA A 38 -8.13 -7.50 -13.83
N SER A 39 -9.36 -8.02 -13.94
CA SER A 39 -10.39 -7.49 -14.84
C SER A 39 -11.35 -6.51 -14.15
N SER A 40 -11.33 -6.44 -12.82
CA SER A 40 -12.20 -5.58 -12.03
C SER A 40 -11.53 -5.10 -10.75
N THR A 41 -11.98 -3.94 -10.29
CA THR A 41 -11.54 -3.32 -9.03
C THR A 41 -11.94 -4.17 -7.83
N THR A 42 -11.04 -4.33 -6.88
CA THR A 42 -11.21 -5.22 -5.71
C THR A 42 -10.58 -4.62 -4.46
N THR A 43 -10.97 -5.08 -3.28
CA THR A 43 -10.49 -4.58 -1.99
C THR A 43 -9.61 -5.61 -1.31
N SER A 44 -8.42 -5.23 -0.85
CA SER A 44 -7.52 -6.09 -0.08
C SER A 44 -7.93 -6.21 1.38
N LEU A 45 -7.33 -7.17 2.10
CA LEU A 45 -7.63 -7.47 3.51
C LEU A 45 -7.41 -6.29 4.46
N ASP A 46 -6.53 -5.36 4.08
CA ASP A 46 -6.26 -4.11 4.82
C ASP A 46 -7.23 -2.96 4.46
N GLY A 47 -8.27 -3.23 3.67
CA GLY A 47 -9.29 -2.27 3.28
C GLY A 47 -8.92 -1.36 2.11
N ARG A 48 -7.73 -1.49 1.52
CA ARG A 48 -7.35 -0.70 0.34
C ARG A 48 -8.10 -1.18 -0.90
N LYS A 49 -8.63 -0.23 -1.68
CA LYS A 49 -9.30 -0.47 -2.96
C LYS A 49 -8.27 -0.42 -4.10
N TRP A 50 -8.12 -1.51 -4.84
CA TRP A 50 -7.18 -1.66 -5.94
C TRP A 50 -7.91 -1.62 -7.29
N GLU A 51 -7.51 -0.71 -8.16
CA GLU A 51 -8.07 -0.62 -9.51
C GLU A 51 -7.48 -1.70 -10.43
N ALA A 52 -8.31 -2.28 -11.29
CA ALA A 52 -7.85 -3.20 -12.32
C ALA A 52 -7.04 -2.47 -13.40
N ASP A 53 -5.90 -3.03 -13.79
CA ASP A 53 -5.07 -2.47 -14.86
C ASP A 53 -5.75 -2.49 -16.25
N LEU A 54 -6.77 -3.33 -16.44
CA LEU A 54 -7.60 -3.37 -17.65
C LEU A 54 -8.45 -2.10 -17.82
N LEU A 55 -8.89 -1.51 -16.71
CA LEU A 55 -9.78 -0.34 -16.68
C LEU A 55 -9.02 0.96 -16.42
N PHE A 56 -7.70 0.87 -16.21
CA PHE A 56 -6.90 2.00 -15.81
C PHE A 56 -6.62 2.93 -17.00
N LYS A 57 -6.90 4.23 -16.82
CA LYS A 57 -6.75 5.25 -17.87
C LYS A 57 -5.33 5.44 -18.40
N TYR A 58 -4.31 4.99 -17.66
CA TYR A 58 -2.91 5.02 -18.08
C TYR A 58 -2.34 3.63 -18.36
N SER A 59 -3.19 2.66 -18.64
CA SER A 59 -2.76 1.31 -18.99
C SER A 59 -2.01 1.33 -20.33
N PRO A 60 -0.70 0.99 -20.37
CA PRO A 60 0.05 0.92 -21.62
C PRO A 60 -0.30 -0.35 -22.43
N PHE A 61 -1.23 -1.18 -21.95
CA PHE A 61 -1.53 -2.52 -22.48
C PHE A 61 -2.53 -2.53 -23.64
N ASN A 62 -2.48 -1.51 -24.51
CA ASN A 62 -3.34 -1.42 -25.69
C ASN A 62 -3.01 -2.51 -26.73
N ASP A 63 -1.75 -2.97 -26.76
CA ASP A 63 -1.35 -4.09 -27.60
C ASP A 63 -1.57 -5.43 -26.88
N LYS A 64 -2.66 -6.10 -27.24
CA LYS A 64 -3.01 -7.45 -26.75
C LYS A 64 -1.96 -8.50 -27.11
N ASN A 65 -1.05 -8.21 -28.05
CA ASN A 65 0.01 -9.12 -28.47
C ASN A 65 1.35 -8.87 -27.76
N ALA A 66 1.43 -7.91 -26.84
CA ALA A 66 2.63 -7.59 -26.07
C ALA A 66 2.54 -7.98 -24.59
N SER A 67 1.32 -8.17 -24.06
CA SER A 67 1.09 -8.57 -22.68
C SER A 67 -0.17 -9.42 -22.50
N PHE A 68 -0.22 -10.20 -21.42
CA PHE A 68 -1.44 -10.95 -21.03
C PHE A 68 -1.58 -11.05 -19.50
N PRO A 69 -2.82 -11.13 -18.97
CA PRO A 69 -3.05 -11.40 -17.56
C PRO A 69 -2.73 -12.86 -17.23
N SER A 70 -2.13 -13.12 -16.08
CA SER A 70 -1.82 -14.44 -15.56
C SER A 70 -2.08 -14.49 -14.06
N ASN A 71 -2.50 -15.65 -13.57
CA ASN A 71 -2.57 -15.90 -12.15
C ASN A 71 -1.28 -16.58 -11.66
N ALA A 72 -0.98 -16.41 -10.38
CA ALA A 72 0.05 -17.20 -9.71
C ALA A 72 -0.28 -18.69 -9.81
N SER A 73 0.75 -19.52 -10.00
CA SER A 73 0.59 -20.98 -10.11
C SER A 73 0.26 -21.65 -8.78
N SER A 74 0.56 -20.98 -7.67
CA SER A 74 0.25 -21.44 -6.31
C SER A 74 -0.01 -20.26 -5.38
N GLU A 75 -0.80 -20.53 -4.34
CA GLU A 75 -1.08 -19.59 -3.25
C GLU A 75 -0.32 -20.02 -2.00
N HIS A 76 0.07 -19.05 -1.17
CA HIS A 76 0.62 -19.30 0.15
C HIS A 76 -0.28 -18.65 1.20
N PRO A 77 -0.66 -19.33 2.30
CA PRO A 77 -1.60 -18.78 3.29
C PRO A 77 -1.19 -17.44 3.91
N SER A 78 0.12 -17.13 3.94
CA SER A 78 0.63 -15.85 4.45
C SER A 78 0.61 -14.71 3.42
N VAL A 79 0.21 -14.96 2.17
CA VAL A 79 0.21 -13.99 1.08
C VAL A 79 -1.25 -13.62 0.76
N PRO A 80 -1.65 -12.34 0.91
CA PRO A 80 -2.98 -11.90 0.54
C PRO A 80 -3.25 -12.12 -0.96
N MET A 81 -4.50 -12.41 -1.33
CA MET A 81 -4.85 -12.60 -2.74
C MET A 81 -4.73 -11.30 -3.56
N VAL A 82 -5.12 -10.17 -2.99
CA VAL A 82 -5.05 -8.86 -3.65
C VAL A 82 -3.84 -8.09 -3.11
N PRO A 83 -2.92 -7.60 -3.96
CA PRO A 83 -2.88 -7.72 -5.43
C PRO A 83 -2.05 -8.92 -5.95
N TYR A 84 -1.63 -9.84 -5.08
CA TYR A 84 -0.53 -10.76 -5.39
C TYR A 84 -0.90 -11.99 -6.23
N PHE A 85 -2.18 -12.36 -6.30
CA PHE A 85 -2.63 -13.55 -7.02
C PHE A 85 -2.70 -13.34 -8.53
N SER A 86 -2.98 -12.12 -8.99
CA SER A 86 -3.00 -11.76 -10.41
C SER A 86 -1.78 -10.93 -10.78
N GLY A 87 -1.29 -11.12 -11.99
CA GLY A 87 -0.23 -10.31 -12.58
C GLY A 87 -0.43 -10.15 -14.08
N ARG A 88 0.28 -9.19 -14.67
CA ARG A 88 0.35 -9.05 -16.13
C ARG A 88 1.76 -9.35 -16.59
N ILE A 89 1.88 -10.29 -17.50
CA ILE A 89 3.15 -10.68 -18.11
C ILE A 89 3.34 -9.85 -19.37
N ILE A 90 4.50 -9.20 -19.47
CA ILE A 90 4.91 -8.39 -20.62
C ILE A 90 6.05 -9.14 -21.30
N PHE A 91 5.90 -9.46 -22.58
CA PHE A 91 6.86 -10.27 -23.34
C PHE A 91 7.33 -9.58 -24.63
N LYS A 92 6.81 -8.39 -24.90
CA LYS A 92 7.31 -7.45 -25.91
C LYS A 92 7.24 -6.04 -25.35
N GLU A 93 7.95 -5.13 -26.00
CA GLU A 93 7.84 -3.70 -25.71
C GLU A 93 6.39 -3.24 -25.91
N LEU A 94 5.92 -2.43 -24.97
CA LEU A 94 4.59 -1.84 -25.03
C LEU A 94 4.68 -0.60 -25.92
N ILE A 95 3.92 -0.60 -27.00
CA ILE A 95 3.85 0.55 -27.90
C ILE A 95 2.96 1.58 -27.22
N ASN A 96 3.55 2.73 -26.88
CA ASN A 96 2.87 3.84 -26.21
C ASN A 96 2.25 4.80 -27.23
#